data_AF-A0A8J7DAV1-F1
#
_entry.id   AF-A0A8J7DAV1-F1
#
_cell.length_a   1.000
_cell.length_b   1.000
_cell.length_c   1.000
_cell.angle_alpha   90.00
_cell.angle_beta   90.00
_cell.angle_gamma   90.00
#
_symmetry.space_group_name_H-M   'P 1'
#
loop_
_entity.id
_entity.type
_entity.pdbx_description
1 polymer ?
#
loop_
_entity_poly.entity_id
_entity_poly.type
_entity_poly.pdbx_seq_one_letter_code
_entity_poly.pdbx_strand_id
1 'polypeptide(L)'
;MTIKELLLQEIESSSESLLEETLDFLRFLKTKQIVKTDTQSPHIQPKTVGSNTPTQPEENPTESSQLPYRPASGRSILRHAGTWAGDDFDECLQSVYATRGKAKFDYDLNPFE
;
A
#
# COMPACT_ATOMS: atom_id res chain seq x y z
N MET A 1 -2.30 23.17 -35.36
CA MET A 1 -2.94 22.43 -34.27
C MET A 1 -1.86 21.89 -33.35
N THR A 2 -1.69 22.52 -32.20
CA THR A 2 -0.90 21.96 -31.09
C THR A 2 -1.75 20.95 -30.31
N ILE A 3 -1.12 20.04 -29.56
CA ILE A 3 -1.85 19.07 -28.71
C ILE A 3 -2.75 19.80 -27.69
N LYS A 4 -2.31 20.98 -27.23
CA LYS A 4 -3.07 21.82 -26.31
C LYS A 4 -4.32 22.40 -26.97
N GLU A 5 -4.24 22.82 -28.23
CA GLU A 5 -5.39 23.30 -29.01
C GLU A 5 -6.41 22.19 -29.24
N LEU A 6 -5.96 20.99 -29.62
CA LEU A 6 -6.85 19.84 -29.80
C LEU A 6 -7.57 19.44 -28.50
N LEU A 7 -6.85 19.45 -27.37
CA LEU A 7 -7.44 19.19 -26.05
C LEU A 7 -8.51 20.22 -25.68
N LEU A 8 -8.26 21.50 -25.91
CA LEU A 8 -9.24 22.56 -25.62
C LEU A 8 -10.49 22.40 -26.50
N GLN A 9 -10.32 22.10 -27.78
CA GLN A 9 -11.44 21.85 -28.69
C GLN A 9 -12.28 20.65 -28.25
N GLU A 10 -11.66 19.55 -27.83
CA GLU A 10 -12.38 18.37 -27.35
C GLU A 10 -13.14 18.67 -26.05
N ILE A 11 -12.53 19.42 -25.13
CA ILE A 11 -13.14 19.85 -23.85
C ILE A 11 -14.40 20.67 -24.10
N GLU A 12 -14.37 21.62 -25.03
CA GLU A 12 -15.51 22.49 -25.35
C GLU A 12 -16.69 21.72 -25.96
N SER A 13 -16.42 20.59 -26.63
CA SER A 13 -17.43 19.75 -27.27
C SER A 13 -17.94 18.58 -26.41
N SER A 14 -17.32 18.34 -25.25
CA SER A 14 -17.60 17.19 -24.38
C SER A 14 -18.68 17.49 -23.34
N SER A 15 -19.42 16.45 -22.91
CA SER A 15 -20.38 16.53 -21.80
C SER A 15 -19.71 16.58 -20.42
N GLU A 16 -20.35 17.23 -19.44
CA GLU A 16 -19.81 17.40 -18.07
C GLU A 16 -19.38 16.09 -17.40
N SER A 17 -20.13 14.98 -17.56
CA SER A 17 -19.77 13.68 -16.98
C SER A 17 -18.45 13.11 -17.54
N LEU A 18 -18.18 13.34 -18.82
CA LEU A 18 -16.94 12.92 -19.47
C LEU A 18 -15.77 13.81 -19.05
N LEU A 19 -16.04 15.10 -18.80
CA LEU A 19 -15.05 16.05 -18.28
C LEU A 19 -14.62 15.68 -16.86
N GLU A 20 -15.54 15.22 -16.01
CA GLU A 20 -15.23 14.76 -14.65
C GLU A 20 -14.25 13.57 -14.67
N GLU A 21 -14.55 12.54 -15.46
CA GLU A 21 -13.67 11.38 -15.63
C GLU A 21 -12.30 11.76 -16.23
N THR A 22 -12.30 12.65 -17.23
CA THR A 22 -11.08 13.15 -17.86
C THR A 22 -10.21 13.94 -16.86
N LEU A 23 -10.84 14.72 -15.98
CA LEU A 23 -10.17 15.51 -14.97
C LEU A 23 -9.49 14.61 -13.92
N ASP A 24 -10.17 13.56 -13.47
CA ASP A 24 -9.60 12.58 -12.57
C ASP A 24 -8.45 11.79 -13.21
N PHE A 25 -8.58 11.43 -14.49
CA PHE A 25 -7.49 10.81 -15.24
C PHE A 25 -6.27 11.73 -15.37
N LEU A 26 -6.47 13.01 -15.66
CA LEU A 26 -5.38 13.99 -15.71
C LEU A 26 -4.69 14.19 -14.36
N ARG A 27 -5.45 14.19 -13.26
CA ARG A 27 -4.89 14.21 -11.89
C ARG A 27 -4.04 12.99 -11.62
N PHE A 28 -4.52 11.80 -12.02
CA PHE A 28 -3.77 10.55 -11.91
C PHE A 28 -2.46 10.56 -12.71
N LEU A 29 -2.47 11.10 -13.94
CA LEU A 29 -1.24 11.23 -14.72
C LEU A 29 -0.24 12.20 -14.07
N LYS A 30 -0.73 13.31 -13.47
CA LYS A 30 0.12 14.25 -12.72
C LYS A 30 0.75 13.61 -11.49
N THR A 31 0.00 12.84 -10.70
CA THR A 31 0.55 12.13 -9.53
C THR A 31 1.57 11.07 -9.94
N LYS A 32 1.36 10.35 -11.04
CA LYS A 32 2.36 9.43 -11.61
C LYS A 32 3.65 10.11 -12.07
N GLN A 33 3.59 11.35 -12.55
CA GLN A 33 4.77 12.11 -12.99
C GLN A 33 5.61 12.60 -11.80
N ILE A 34 4.98 13.10 -10.74
CA ILE A 34 5.66 13.59 -9.52
C ILE A 34 6.53 12.49 -8.88
N VAL A 35 6.01 11.25 -8.85
CA VAL A 35 6.75 10.08 -8.35
C VAL A 35 7.99 9.75 -9.21
N LYS A 36 8.00 10.12 -10.50
CA LYS A 36 9.14 9.89 -11.41
C LYS A 36 10.16 11.03 -11.36
N THR A 37 9.76 12.26 -11.05
CA THR A 37 10.65 13.43 -11.03
C THR A 37 11.46 13.58 -9.74
N ASP A 38 11.03 12.97 -8.63
CA ASP A 38 11.73 13.03 -7.33
C ASP A 38 12.76 11.91 -7.10
N THR A 39 13.13 11.15 -8.14
CA THR A 39 14.26 10.21 -8.05
C THR A 39 15.58 10.89 -8.43
N GLN A 40 15.97 11.92 -7.66
CA GLN A 40 17.37 12.29 -7.47
C GLN A 40 17.62 12.56 -5.98
N SER A 41 17.91 11.46 -5.27
CA SER A 41 18.50 11.25 -3.94
C SER A 41 18.88 12.45 -3.03
N PRO A 42 18.79 12.23 -1.70
CA PRO A 42 20.06 11.99 -1.00
C PRO A 42 20.08 10.63 -0.27
N HIS A 43 20.82 9.71 -0.89
CA HIS A 43 21.85 8.86 -0.31
C HIS A 43 22.04 8.96 1.22
N ILE A 44 21.55 7.96 1.94
CA ILE A 44 22.18 7.50 3.18
C ILE A 44 22.77 6.12 2.88
N GLN A 45 24.10 6.05 2.74
CA GLN A 45 24.81 4.79 2.89
C GLN A 45 25.00 4.51 4.37
N PRO A 46 24.72 3.29 4.83
CA PRO A 46 25.58 2.62 5.78
C PRO A 46 26.69 1.93 4.99
N LYS A 47 27.91 2.47 5.06
CA LYS A 47 29.12 1.71 4.73
C LYS A 47 29.40 0.74 5.88
N THR A 48 29.88 -0.45 5.48
CA THR A 48 30.78 -1.37 6.23
C THR A 48 30.15 -2.12 7.42
N VAL A 49 30.30 -3.42 7.65
CA VAL A 49 31.28 -4.45 7.24
C VAL A 49 30.54 -5.80 7.21
N GLY A 50 30.85 -6.67 6.26
CA GLY A 50 30.31 -8.03 6.23
C GLY A 50 30.89 -8.94 7.31
N SER A 51 30.14 -9.96 7.71
CA SER A 51 30.72 -11.28 7.99
C SER A 51 29.63 -12.35 8.10
N ASN A 52 29.64 -13.22 7.09
CA ASN A 52 29.38 -14.65 7.08
C ASN A 52 29.07 -15.32 8.45
N THR A 53 27.86 -15.91 8.52
CA THR A 53 27.51 -17.29 8.99
C THR A 53 28.04 -17.82 10.35
N PRO A 54 27.59 -19.01 10.79
CA PRO A 54 26.47 -19.31 11.69
C PRO A 54 26.92 -19.63 13.14
N THR A 55 26.09 -19.41 14.16
CA THR A 55 26.13 -20.26 15.38
C THR A 55 24.91 -20.06 16.27
N GLN A 56 24.23 -21.17 16.56
CA GLN A 56 23.50 -21.39 17.81
C GLN A 56 24.47 -21.23 19.01
N PRO A 57 23.98 -20.84 20.19
CA PRO A 57 23.94 -21.86 21.24
C PRO A 57 22.66 -21.87 22.09
N GLU A 58 22.50 -23.03 22.70
CA GLU A 58 21.60 -23.53 23.74
C GLU A 58 21.26 -22.55 24.89
N GLU A 59 19.97 -22.53 25.31
CA GLU A 59 19.43 -22.98 26.62
C GLU A 59 19.79 -22.05 27.82
N ASN A 60 18.92 -21.59 28.73
CA ASN A 60 17.65 -22.08 29.28
C ASN A 60 16.99 -20.94 30.16
N PRO A 61 15.89 -21.14 30.92
CA PRO A 61 14.58 -20.54 30.67
C PRO A 61 14.25 -19.31 31.55
N THR A 62 13.42 -18.40 31.04
CA THR A 62 12.61 -17.52 31.91
C THR A 62 11.23 -17.39 31.31
N GLU A 63 10.32 -18.13 31.94
CA GLU A 63 8.87 -18.06 31.95
C GLU A 63 8.33 -16.67 31.54
N SER A 64 7.92 -16.54 30.29
CA SER A 64 7.17 -15.38 29.80
C SER A 64 6.30 -15.85 28.64
N SER A 65 5.09 -16.33 28.98
CA SER A 65 3.87 -16.18 28.18
C SER A 65 4.11 -16.00 26.68
N GLN A 66 4.60 -17.05 26.02
CA GLN A 66 4.62 -17.11 24.56
C GLN A 66 3.19 -17.30 24.08
N LEU A 67 2.47 -16.19 23.95
CA LEU A 67 1.36 -16.13 23.00
C LEU A 67 1.93 -16.62 21.64
N PRO A 68 1.20 -17.39 20.83
CA PRO A 68 1.66 -17.90 19.53
C PRO A 68 1.86 -16.79 18.49
N TYR A 69 1.90 -15.54 18.93
CA TYR A 69 2.02 -14.38 18.09
C TYR A 69 3.49 -14.10 17.84
N ARG A 70 3.86 -14.18 16.55
CA ARG A 70 5.18 -13.75 16.09
C ARG A 70 5.36 -12.29 16.50
N PRO A 71 6.47 -11.91 17.17
CA PRO A 71 6.71 -10.52 17.52
C PRO A 71 6.63 -9.68 16.25
N ALA A 72 5.93 -8.54 16.34
CA ALA A 72 5.80 -7.65 15.20
C ALA A 72 7.21 -7.29 14.73
N SER A 73 7.55 -7.65 13.49
CA SER A 73 8.76 -7.16 12.86
C SER A 73 8.55 -5.65 12.72
N GLY A 74 9.02 -4.87 13.68
CA GLY A 74 8.83 -3.42 13.80
C GLY A 74 9.48 -2.60 12.68
N ARG A 75 9.75 -3.23 11.54
CA ARG A 75 10.15 -2.55 10.32
C ARG A 75 8.90 -1.87 9.75
N SER A 76 9.10 -0.67 9.21
CA SER A 76 8.02 0.12 8.59
C SER A 76 7.38 -0.63 7.43
N ILE A 77 6.04 -0.68 7.39
CA ILE A 77 5.27 -1.29 6.29
C ILE A 77 5.52 -0.60 4.95
N LEU A 78 5.95 0.67 4.99
CA LEU A 78 6.32 1.49 3.82
C LEU A 78 7.47 0.89 3.01
N ARG A 79 8.29 0.00 3.57
CA ARG A 79 9.37 -0.68 2.83
C ARG A 79 8.86 -1.55 1.66
N HIS A 80 7.58 -1.93 1.70
CA HIS A 80 6.92 -2.73 0.66
C HIS A 80 5.98 -1.87 -0.19
N ALA A 81 5.88 -0.55 0.04
CA ALA A 81 5.06 0.30 -0.79
C ALA A 81 5.62 0.34 -2.23
N GLY A 82 4.76 0.14 -3.23
CA GLY A 82 5.16 0.13 -4.63
C GLY A 82 5.80 -1.16 -5.15
N THR A 83 6.04 -2.16 -4.29
CA THR A 83 6.49 -3.51 -4.73
C THR A 83 5.32 -4.48 -4.94
N TRP A 84 4.08 -4.02 -4.77
CA TRP A 84 2.90 -4.85 -4.97
C TRP A 84 2.72 -5.08 -6.47
N ALA A 85 2.65 -6.34 -6.87
CA ALA A 85 2.44 -6.79 -8.24
C ALA A 85 1.34 -7.86 -8.23
N GLY A 86 0.44 -7.81 -9.22
CA GLY A 86 -0.75 -8.66 -9.31
C GLY A 86 -1.94 -7.88 -9.86
N ASP A 87 -2.76 -8.52 -10.70
CA ASP A 87 -4.05 -8.02 -11.19
C ASP A 87 -5.24 -8.75 -10.54
N ASP A 88 -4.95 -9.56 -9.51
CA ASP A 88 -5.86 -10.46 -8.80
C ASP A 88 -6.70 -9.77 -7.71
N PHE A 89 -6.79 -8.43 -7.74
CA PHE A 89 -7.53 -7.65 -6.75
C PHE A 89 -9.00 -8.10 -6.68
N ASP A 90 -9.67 -8.20 -7.82
CA ASP A 90 -11.09 -8.55 -7.88
C ASP A 90 -11.34 -10.01 -7.44
N GLU A 91 -10.48 -10.95 -7.85
CA GLU A 91 -10.58 -12.36 -7.47
C GLU A 91 -10.38 -12.57 -5.95
N CYS A 92 -9.35 -11.92 -5.39
CA CYS A 92 -9.04 -11.97 -3.97
C CYS A 92 -10.17 -11.31 -3.15
N LEU A 93 -10.69 -10.17 -3.61
CA LEU A 93 -11.81 -9.48 -2.98
C LEU A 93 -13.07 -10.34 -2.99
N GLN A 94 -13.39 -10.98 -4.12
CA GLN A 94 -14.54 -11.89 -4.26
C GLN A 94 -14.43 -13.08 -3.29
N SER A 95 -13.22 -13.63 -3.16
CA SER A 95 -12.94 -14.74 -2.24
C SER A 95 -13.15 -14.33 -0.78
N VAL A 96 -12.74 -13.12 -0.39
CA VAL A 96 -13.02 -12.56 0.95
C VAL A 96 -14.53 -12.41 1.16
N TYR A 97 -15.27 -11.87 0.20
CA TYR A 97 -16.72 -11.75 0.32
C TYR A 97 -17.43 -13.10 0.46
N ALA A 98 -16.98 -14.12 -0.27
CA ALA A 98 -17.56 -15.46 -0.23
C ALA A 98 -17.27 -16.18 1.09
N THR A 99 -16.11 -15.95 1.69
CA THR A 99 -15.64 -16.67 2.89
C THR A 99 -15.87 -15.92 4.19
N ARG A 100 -16.08 -14.60 4.16
CA ARG A 100 -16.29 -13.82 5.39
C ARG A 100 -17.58 -14.23 6.08
N GLY A 101 -17.48 -14.51 7.38
CA GLY A 101 -18.64 -14.69 8.24
C GLY A 101 -19.38 -13.38 8.50
N LYS A 102 -20.66 -13.46 8.87
CA LYS A 102 -21.39 -12.30 9.38
C LYS A 102 -20.85 -11.96 10.78
N ALA A 103 -20.33 -10.76 10.95
CA ALA A 103 -19.95 -10.27 12.27
C ALA A 103 -21.21 -10.11 13.13
N LYS A 104 -21.16 -10.63 14.35
CA LYS A 104 -22.12 -10.33 15.41
C LYS A 104 -21.37 -9.52 16.45
N PHE A 105 -21.93 -8.39 16.82
CA PHE A 105 -21.41 -7.55 17.88
C PHE A 105 -22.44 -7.57 19.00
N ASP A 106 -22.02 -7.93 20.21
CA ASP A 106 -22.87 -7.87 21.39
C ASP A 106 -22.87 -6.42 21.89
N TYR A 107 -23.86 -5.66 21.44
CA TYR A 107 -24.03 -4.25 21.81
C TYR A 107 -24.51 -4.06 23.26
N ASP A 108 -25.03 -5.13 23.87
CA ASP A 108 -25.53 -5.12 25.25
C ASP A 108 -24.39 -5.12 26.30
N LEU A 109 -23.15 -5.32 25.86
CA LEU A 109 -21.92 -5.33 26.69
C LEU A 109 -21.00 -4.18 26.26
N ASN A 110 -21.53 -2.97 26.13
CA ASN A 110 -20.69 -1.79 25.96
C ASN A 110 -20.12 -1.37 27.33
N PRO A 111 -18.80 -1.53 27.60
CA PRO A 111 -18.21 -1.17 28.90
C PRO A 111 -18.02 0.34 29.07
N PHE A 112 -18.46 1.13 28.09
CA PHE A 112 -18.34 2.58 28.06
C PHE A 112 -19.71 3.31 28.10
N GLU A 113 -20.81 2.58 28.28
CA GLU A 113 -22.14 3.14 28.63
C GLU A 113 -22.49 2.91 30.11
#